data_AF-A0A4Y2EJP8-F1
#
_entry.id   AF-A0A4Y2EJP8-F1
#
_cell.length_a   1.000
_cell.length_b   1.000
_cell.length_c   1.000
_cell.angle_alpha   90.00
_cell.angle_beta   90.00
_cell.angle_gamma   90.00
#
_symmetry.space_group_name_H-M   'P 1'
#
loop_
_entity.id
_entity.type
_entity.pdbx_description
1 polymer ?
#
loop_
_entity_poly.entity_id
_entity_poly.type
_entity_poly.pdbx_seq_one_letter_code
_entity_poly.pdbx_strand_id
1 'polypeptide(L)'
;MLYASPGPDNTTIGLLMIGNTFPGLTSLISNCIGRMHVYEYGDNINNPYWIIHPVYQQGTVQSGGASLMVWNVCSWRDMGPLIRLETTLTGDRYLSILSDHLNSFMYIVHSDGLGQFQQDNATPHASRVATKWLQEHSSDFRHFHWPPKSPDMNIIEDTWDALLHVVQKRSPPPRTSMDLLTALQDSWCEFPPGYLQTLVESMPHRFASLLRARGGPTRY
;
A
#
# COMPACT_ATOMS: atom_id res chain seq x y z
N MET A 1 4.60 11.97 -28.30
CA MET A 1 3.44 11.25 -28.87
C MET A 1 3.92 9.88 -29.32
N LEU A 2 3.82 8.88 -28.44
CA LEU A 2 3.86 7.46 -28.79
C LEU A 2 2.88 6.78 -27.83
N TYR A 3 1.61 6.76 -28.24
CA TYR A 3 0.62 5.87 -27.66
C TYR A 3 1.00 4.44 -28.07
N ALA A 4 1.23 3.55 -27.10
CA ALA A 4 1.46 2.14 -27.35
C ALA A 4 0.50 1.29 -26.50
N SER A 5 -0.48 0.75 -27.21
CA SER A 5 -1.26 -0.49 -26.98
C SER A 5 -2.25 -0.57 -25.82
N PRO A 6 -3.34 -1.36 -26.01
CA PRO A 6 -4.56 -1.24 -25.24
C PRO A 6 -4.31 -1.59 -23.78
N GLY A 7 -4.86 -0.78 -22.88
CA GLY A 7 -4.92 -1.08 -21.46
C GLY A 7 -5.61 -2.43 -21.20
N PRO A 8 -5.51 -2.96 -19.97
CA PRO A 8 -6.07 -4.27 -19.63
C PRO A 8 -7.51 -4.34 -20.13
N ASP A 9 -7.81 -5.37 -20.91
CA ASP A 9 -9.10 -5.54 -21.57
C ASP A 9 -10.24 -5.15 -20.63
N ASN A 10 -11.24 -4.41 -21.13
CA ASN A 10 -12.46 -4.08 -20.39
C ASN A 10 -13.12 -5.32 -19.75
N THR A 11 -12.75 -6.51 -20.20
CA THR A 11 -13.03 -7.83 -19.65
C THR A 11 -12.44 -8.06 -18.26
N THR A 12 -11.21 -7.63 -17.94
CA THR A 12 -10.58 -7.80 -16.61
C THR A 12 -11.22 -6.89 -15.57
N ILE A 13 -11.50 -5.65 -15.96
CA ILE A 13 -12.25 -4.68 -15.14
C ILE A 13 -13.70 -5.12 -14.98
N GLY A 14 -14.30 -5.70 -16.03
CA GLY A 14 -15.61 -6.35 -15.98
C GLY A 14 -15.61 -7.59 -15.06
N LEU A 15 -14.60 -8.46 -15.12
CA LEU A 15 -14.50 -9.67 -14.28
C LEU A 15 -14.36 -9.35 -12.80
N LEU A 16 -13.68 -8.24 -12.45
CA LEU A 16 -13.67 -7.67 -11.10
C LEU A 16 -15.09 -7.42 -10.55
N MET A 17 -16.06 -7.17 -11.45
CA MET A 17 -17.47 -6.95 -11.11
C MET A 17 -18.37 -8.19 -11.34
N ILE A 18 -18.03 -9.12 -12.23
CA ILE A 18 -18.90 -10.25 -12.62
C ILE A 18 -18.54 -11.56 -11.88
N GLY A 19 -17.27 -11.76 -11.52
CA GLY A 19 -16.80 -12.95 -10.81
C GLY A 19 -17.04 -12.92 -9.29
N ASN A 20 -17.40 -11.77 -8.76
CA ASN A 20 -17.84 -11.60 -7.38
C ASN A 20 -19.19 -10.91 -7.42
N THR A 21 -20.25 -11.64 -7.13
CA THR A 21 -21.43 -11.07 -6.49
C THR A 21 -20.92 -10.30 -5.28
N PHE A 22 -20.67 -8.99 -5.38
CA PHE A 22 -20.12 -8.15 -4.31
C PHE A 22 -21.06 -8.26 -3.10
N PRO A 23 -20.76 -9.10 -2.09
CA PRO A 23 -21.61 -9.22 -0.92
C PRO A 23 -21.18 -8.07 -0.02
N GLY A 24 -21.86 -6.93 -0.19
CA GLY A 24 -21.68 -5.76 0.65
C GLY A 24 -20.45 -4.92 0.28
N LEU A 25 -20.71 -3.63 0.07
CA LEU A 25 -19.70 -2.56 0.09
C LEU A 25 -18.84 -2.61 1.37
N THR A 26 -19.34 -3.25 2.44
CA THR A 26 -18.63 -3.60 3.69
C THR A 26 -17.45 -4.55 3.53
N SER A 27 -17.36 -5.30 2.43
CA SER A 27 -16.20 -6.17 2.15
C SER A 27 -15.08 -5.43 1.43
N LEU A 28 -15.39 -4.37 0.66
CA LEU A 28 -14.39 -3.41 0.14
C LEU A 28 -13.81 -2.55 1.28
N ILE A 29 -14.59 -2.44 2.36
CA ILE A 29 -14.24 -1.73 3.59
C ILE A 29 -13.08 -2.43 4.34
N SER A 30 -12.69 -3.62 3.90
CA SER A 30 -11.73 -4.48 4.58
C SER A 30 -10.33 -4.51 3.95
N ASN A 31 -9.94 -3.53 3.13
CA ASN A 31 -8.66 -3.65 2.42
C ASN A 31 -7.47 -3.53 3.38
N CYS A 32 -6.75 -4.64 3.57
CA CYS A 32 -5.40 -4.66 4.10
C CYS A 32 -4.43 -4.34 2.95
N ILE A 33 -3.75 -3.18 3.01
CA ILE A 33 -2.85 -2.74 1.92
C ILE A 33 -1.39 -2.82 2.33
N GLY A 34 -0.67 -3.77 1.75
CA GLY A 34 0.78 -3.93 1.86
C GLY A 34 1.55 -3.07 0.87
N ARG A 35 2.37 -2.10 1.32
CA ARG A 35 3.22 -1.34 0.38
C ARG A 35 4.63 -1.03 0.89
N MET A 36 5.57 -1.07 -0.05
CA MET A 36 6.98 -0.75 0.17
C MET A 36 7.29 0.70 -0.22
N HIS A 37 7.82 1.50 0.71
CA HIS A 37 8.28 2.87 0.45
C HIS A 37 9.77 2.99 0.75
N VAL A 38 10.51 3.72 -0.09
CA VAL A 38 11.93 4.03 0.10
C VAL A 38 12.09 5.54 0.24
N TYR A 39 12.74 5.98 1.31
CA TYR A 39 13.04 7.39 1.57
C TYR A 39 14.54 7.61 1.55
N GLU A 40 15.04 8.47 0.68
CA GLU A 40 16.44 8.92 0.73
C GLU A 40 16.55 10.13 1.65
N TYR A 41 17.43 10.02 2.64
CA TYR A 41 17.81 11.11 3.53
C TYR A 41 19.10 11.75 3.02
N GLY A 42 19.03 13.03 2.63
CA GLY A 42 20.21 13.77 2.16
C GLY A 42 21.27 13.97 3.26
N ASP A 43 22.54 14.12 2.86
CA ASP A 43 23.71 14.17 3.76
C ASP A 43 23.75 15.38 4.72
N ASN A 44 22.79 16.32 4.62
CA ASN A 44 22.83 17.59 5.32
C ASN A 44 21.87 17.60 6.53
N ILE A 45 22.48 17.52 7.73
CA ILE A 45 21.84 17.47 9.07
C ILE A 45 20.89 18.66 9.33
N ASN A 46 21.02 19.74 8.56
CA ASN A 46 20.23 20.97 8.70
C ASN A 46 19.08 21.13 7.69
N ASN A 47 18.97 20.25 6.68
CA ASN A 47 17.87 20.31 5.70
C ASN A 47 17.68 18.95 4.99
N PRO A 48 16.96 18.01 5.61
CA PRO A 48 16.65 16.74 4.95
C PRO A 48 15.61 16.97 3.86
N TYR A 49 16.06 17.04 2.61
CA TYR A 49 15.17 16.88 1.48
C TYR A 49 14.73 15.42 1.42
N TRP A 50 13.49 15.17 1.80
CA TRP A 50 12.85 13.86 1.65
C TRP A 50 12.56 13.65 0.16
N ILE A 51 13.30 12.77 -0.52
CA ILE A 51 12.92 12.35 -1.87
C ILE A 51 11.88 11.23 -1.73
N ILE A 52 10.66 11.52 -2.18
CA ILE A 52 9.50 10.63 -2.07
C ILE A 52 8.91 10.44 -3.47
N HIS A 53 9.12 9.25 -4.03
CA HIS A 53 8.23 8.51 -4.94
C HIS A 53 9.02 7.41 -5.70
N PRO A 54 8.78 6.11 -5.46
CA PRO A 54 9.28 5.04 -6.34
C PRO A 54 8.33 4.69 -7.50
N VAL A 55 7.15 5.32 -7.62
CA VAL A 55 6.20 4.95 -8.69
C VAL A 55 6.75 5.32 -10.10
N TYR A 56 7.79 6.16 -10.19
CA TYR A 56 8.32 6.66 -11.46
C TYR A 56 9.86 6.68 -11.59
N GLN A 57 10.61 5.75 -11.00
CA GLN A 57 12.01 5.55 -11.40
C GLN A 57 12.16 4.39 -12.40
N GLN A 58 11.87 4.68 -13.67
CA GLN A 58 12.64 4.11 -14.78
C GLN A 58 13.99 4.84 -14.81
N GLY A 59 14.89 4.48 -13.90
CA GLY A 59 16.24 5.07 -13.86
C GLY A 59 16.81 5.04 -12.46
N THR A 60 17.86 4.23 -12.27
CA THR A 60 18.74 4.26 -11.10
C THR A 60 19.41 5.62 -10.99
N VAL A 61 18.91 6.49 -10.11
CA VAL A 61 19.71 7.59 -9.56
C VAL A 61 20.31 7.05 -8.27
N GLN A 62 21.61 6.74 -8.28
CA GLN A 62 22.35 6.50 -7.04
C GLN A 62 22.58 7.86 -6.38
N SER A 63 21.77 8.22 -5.40
CA SER A 63 22.17 9.25 -4.44
C SER A 63 22.93 8.57 -3.28
N GLY A 64 23.94 9.24 -2.74
CA GLY A 64 24.78 8.72 -1.64
C GLY A 64 24.11 8.74 -0.26
N GLY A 65 22.81 9.06 -0.19
CA GLY A 65 22.07 9.22 1.07
C GLY A 65 21.65 7.89 1.71
N ALA A 66 21.30 7.94 3.00
CA ALA A 66 20.75 6.79 3.70
C ALA A 66 19.29 6.53 3.28
N SER A 67 18.95 5.30 2.93
CA SER A 67 17.59 4.93 2.52
C SER A 67 16.80 4.21 3.64
N LEU A 68 15.58 4.66 3.96
CA LEU A 68 14.66 3.93 4.84
C LEU A 68 13.61 3.18 4.00
N MET A 69 13.57 1.86 4.11
CA MET A 69 12.55 1.03 3.48
C MET A 69 11.56 0.51 4.52
N VAL A 70 10.26 0.61 4.25
CA VAL A 70 9.19 0.17 5.18
C VAL A 70 8.09 -0.61 4.47
N TRP A 71 7.51 -1.60 5.16
CA TRP A 71 6.26 -2.27 4.81
C TRP A 71 5.18 -1.90 5.82
N ASN A 72 3.93 -1.74 5.40
CA ASN A 72 2.82 -1.47 6.30
C ASN A 72 1.56 -2.21 5.89
N VAL A 73 0.55 -2.21 6.76
CA VAL A 73 -0.82 -2.66 6.43
C VAL A 73 -1.82 -1.88 7.28
N CYS A 74 -2.99 -1.55 6.74
CA CYS A 74 -4.09 -0.91 7.47
C CYS A 74 -5.43 -1.44 6.96
N SER A 75 -6.51 -1.28 7.72
CA SER A 75 -7.90 -1.57 7.32
C SER A 75 -8.80 -0.38 7.63
N TRP A 76 -10.10 -0.43 7.28
CA TRP A 76 -11.05 0.61 7.73
C TRP A 76 -11.18 0.71 9.25
N ARG A 77 -10.91 -0.39 9.99
CA ARG A 77 -10.98 -0.36 11.46
C ARG A 77 -9.73 0.24 12.06
N ASP A 78 -8.58 -0.26 11.65
CA ASP A 78 -7.33 -0.05 12.39
C ASP A 78 -6.10 0.03 11.49
N MET A 79 -5.09 0.70 12.02
CA MET A 79 -3.73 0.70 11.53
C MET A 79 -3.03 -0.58 11.98
N GLY A 80 -2.49 -1.33 11.03
CA GLY A 80 -1.69 -2.52 11.30
C GLY A 80 -0.21 -2.19 11.49
N PRO A 81 0.66 -3.20 11.49
CA PRO A 81 2.09 -2.99 11.71
C PRO A 81 2.76 -2.16 10.62
N LEU A 82 3.69 -1.29 11.03
CA LEU A 82 4.65 -0.58 10.17
C LEU A 82 6.07 -1.09 10.47
N ILE A 83 6.65 -1.79 9.50
CA ILE A 83 7.84 -2.64 9.66
C ILE A 83 8.99 -2.07 8.83
N ARG A 84 10.14 -1.78 9.46
CA ARG A 84 11.37 -1.45 8.75
C ARG A 84 11.93 -2.68 8.03
N LEU A 85 12.34 -2.46 6.78
CA LEU A 85 13.11 -3.41 5.98
C LEU A 85 14.56 -2.94 5.96
N GLU A 86 15.46 -3.75 6.49
CA GLU A 86 16.90 -3.44 6.52
C GLU A 86 17.59 -3.66 5.16
N THR A 87 16.98 -4.49 4.32
CA THR A 87 17.48 -4.88 3.01
C THR A 87 16.35 -4.87 1.99
N THR A 88 16.70 -4.97 0.71
CA THR A 88 15.74 -5.12 -0.38
C THR A 88 14.79 -6.27 -0.12
N LEU A 89 13.49 -6.01 -0.26
CA LEU A 89 12.45 -7.01 -0.05
C LEU A 89 12.58 -8.16 -1.08
N THR A 90 12.81 -9.37 -0.59
CA THR A 90 12.78 -10.61 -1.38
C THR A 90 11.44 -11.32 -1.21
N GLY A 91 11.12 -12.27 -2.09
CA GLY A 91 9.92 -13.10 -1.95
C GLY A 91 9.86 -13.86 -0.62
N ASP A 92 10.99 -14.42 -0.17
CA ASP A 92 11.06 -15.15 1.10
C ASP A 92 10.89 -14.21 2.31
N ARG A 93 11.49 -13.02 2.26
CA ARG A 93 11.28 -12.02 3.33
C ARG A 93 9.84 -11.53 3.35
N TYR A 94 9.23 -11.37 2.19
CA TYR A 94 7.82 -11.02 2.08
C TYR A 94 6.92 -12.12 2.66
N LEU A 95 7.20 -13.39 2.37
CA LEU A 95 6.51 -14.53 2.98
C LEU A 95 6.58 -14.48 4.52
N SER A 96 7.74 -14.20 5.11
CA SER A 96 7.86 -14.03 6.56
C SER A 96 6.94 -12.91 7.07
N ILE A 97 6.88 -11.77 6.38
CA ILE A 97 5.99 -10.66 6.76
C ILE A 97 4.52 -11.08 6.72
N LEU A 98 4.10 -11.78 5.66
CA LEU A 98 2.74 -12.29 5.53
C LEU A 98 2.38 -13.23 6.70
N SER A 99 3.26 -14.19 6.99
CA SER A 99 3.06 -15.18 8.05
C SER A 99 3.07 -14.54 9.44
N ASP A 100 4.05 -13.70 9.74
CA ASP A 100 4.30 -13.17 11.09
C ASP A 100 3.34 -12.03 11.45
N HIS A 101 2.91 -11.25 10.46
CA HIS A 101 2.21 -9.99 10.69
C HIS A 101 0.84 -9.91 10.01
N LEU A 102 0.73 -10.23 8.72
CA LEU A 102 -0.54 -10.07 8.01
C LEU A 102 -1.61 -11.01 8.56
N ASN A 103 -1.29 -12.29 8.74
CA ASN A 103 -2.29 -13.28 9.17
C ASN A 103 -2.91 -12.91 10.52
N SER A 104 -2.06 -12.59 11.49
CA SER A 104 -2.48 -12.12 12.82
C SER A 104 -3.32 -10.84 12.75
N PHE A 105 -2.90 -9.86 11.92
CA PHE A 105 -3.65 -8.62 11.75
C PHE A 105 -5.03 -8.88 11.13
N MET A 106 -5.10 -9.71 10.08
CA MET A 106 -6.35 -10.06 9.42
C MET A 106 -7.34 -10.71 10.40
N TYR A 107 -6.86 -11.63 11.24
CA TYR A 107 -7.69 -12.25 12.27
C TYR A 107 -8.24 -11.23 13.28
N ILE A 108 -7.46 -10.21 13.65
CA ILE A 108 -7.87 -9.17 14.59
C ILE A 108 -8.97 -8.28 13.97
N VAL A 109 -8.78 -7.82 12.73
CA VAL A 109 -9.70 -6.85 12.10
C VAL A 109 -10.89 -7.49 11.37
N HIS A 110 -10.75 -8.77 10.98
CA HIS A 110 -11.71 -9.55 10.19
C HIS A 110 -11.86 -10.98 10.74
N SER A 111 -12.19 -11.10 12.02
CA SER A 111 -12.43 -12.39 12.68
C SER A 111 -13.62 -13.19 12.11
N ASP A 112 -14.42 -12.58 11.23
CA ASP A 112 -15.51 -13.21 10.49
C ASP A 112 -15.04 -13.95 9.21
N GLY A 113 -13.76 -13.87 8.87
CA GLY A 113 -13.18 -14.50 7.67
C GLY A 113 -13.62 -13.82 6.36
N LEU A 114 -14.24 -12.64 6.44
CA LEU A 114 -14.68 -11.86 5.27
C LEU A 114 -13.62 -10.85 4.82
N GLY A 115 -12.41 -10.97 5.37
CA GLY A 115 -11.27 -10.13 5.08
C GLY A 115 -10.92 -10.09 3.58
N GLN A 116 -10.54 -8.93 3.06
CA GLN A 116 -9.96 -8.80 1.72
C GLN A 116 -8.56 -8.19 1.79
N PHE A 117 -7.55 -8.96 1.36
CA PHE A 117 -6.18 -8.49 1.29
C PHE A 117 -5.86 -7.96 -0.11
N GLN A 118 -5.35 -6.73 -0.18
CA GLN A 118 -4.97 -6.07 -1.42
C GLN A 118 -3.47 -5.75 -1.41
N GLN A 119 -2.78 -6.11 -2.48
CA GLN A 119 -1.37 -5.77 -2.69
C GLN A 119 -1.16 -5.34 -4.13
N ASP A 120 -0.08 -4.59 -4.39
CA ASP A 120 0.34 -4.32 -5.76
C ASP A 120 1.05 -5.54 -6.38
N ASN A 121 1.40 -5.44 -7.66
CA ASN A 121 2.07 -6.51 -8.40
C ASN A 121 3.61 -6.37 -8.39
N ALA A 122 4.19 -5.83 -7.31
CA ALA A 122 5.64 -5.79 -7.16
C ALA A 122 6.25 -7.20 -7.18
N THR A 123 7.49 -7.33 -7.67
CA THR A 123 8.15 -8.64 -7.84
C THR A 123 8.11 -9.55 -6.60
N PRO A 124 8.34 -9.06 -5.35
CA PRO A 124 8.21 -9.90 -4.16
C PRO A 124 6.78 -10.37 -3.88
N HIS A 125 5.80 -9.52 -4.16
CA HIS A 125 4.37 -9.80 -3.97
C HIS A 125 3.85 -10.84 -4.99
N ALA A 126 4.37 -10.80 -6.21
CA ALA A 126 4.09 -11.75 -7.28
C ALA A 126 4.98 -13.01 -7.24
N SER A 127 5.84 -13.15 -6.22
CA SER A 127 6.73 -14.31 -6.10
C SER A 127 5.95 -15.59 -5.85
N ARG A 128 6.46 -16.72 -6.35
CA ARG A 128 5.82 -18.04 -6.21
C ARG A 128 5.51 -18.40 -4.76
N VAL A 129 6.40 -18.04 -3.84
CA VAL A 129 6.23 -18.33 -2.40
C VAL A 129 5.11 -17.49 -1.79
N ALA A 130 5.02 -16.20 -2.13
CA ALA A 130 3.96 -15.32 -1.65
C ALA A 130 2.60 -15.71 -2.22
N THR A 131 2.51 -15.96 -3.53
CA THR A 131 1.26 -16.37 -4.17
C THR A 131 0.75 -17.70 -3.66
N LYS A 132 1.66 -18.65 -3.39
CA LYS A 132 1.30 -19.95 -2.81
C LYS A 132 0.75 -19.80 -1.40
N TRP A 133 1.39 -18.99 -0.56
CA TRP A 133 0.92 -18.74 0.80
C TRP A 133 -0.47 -18.08 0.81
N LEU A 134 -0.71 -17.10 -0.06
CA LEU A 134 -2.04 -16.47 -0.21
C LEU A 134 -3.13 -17.47 -0.66
N GLN A 135 -2.77 -18.46 -1.48
CA GLN A 135 -3.69 -19.54 -1.88
C GLN A 135 -4.00 -20.47 -0.71
N GLU A 136 -2.98 -20.83 0.08
CA GLU A 136 -3.12 -21.69 1.27
C GLU A 136 -3.99 -21.04 2.35
N HIS A 137 -4.03 -19.71 2.43
CA HIS A 137 -4.85 -18.94 3.38
C HIS A 137 -6.16 -18.40 2.77
N SER A 138 -6.59 -18.92 1.62
CA SER A 138 -7.82 -18.48 0.95
C SER A 138 -9.11 -18.81 1.72
N SER A 139 -9.04 -19.70 2.72
CA SER A 139 -10.12 -19.94 3.68
C SER A 139 -10.27 -18.82 4.72
N ASP A 140 -9.20 -18.07 4.98
CA ASP A 140 -9.12 -17.13 6.09
C ASP A 140 -9.46 -15.71 5.63
N PHE A 141 -9.05 -15.36 4.41
CA PHE A 141 -9.39 -14.11 3.75
C PHE A 141 -9.25 -14.25 2.23
N ARG A 142 -9.85 -13.33 1.48
CA ARG A 142 -9.74 -13.30 0.02
C ARG A 142 -8.59 -12.42 -0.41
N HIS A 143 -7.77 -12.91 -1.33
CA HIS A 143 -6.79 -12.09 -2.04
C HIS A 143 -7.48 -11.34 -3.19
N PHE A 144 -7.45 -10.00 -3.13
CA PHE A 144 -8.05 -9.13 -4.14
C PHE A 144 -7.06 -8.86 -5.28
N HIS A 145 -7.44 -9.25 -6.50
CA HIS A 145 -6.63 -9.02 -7.70
C HIS A 145 -6.65 -7.55 -8.11
N TRP A 146 -5.53 -6.86 -7.90
CA TRP A 146 -5.38 -5.45 -8.25
C TRP A 146 -5.00 -5.26 -9.73
N PRO A 147 -5.64 -4.34 -10.48
CA PRO A 147 -5.22 -4.01 -11.83
C PRO A 147 -3.81 -3.37 -11.82
N PRO A 148 -2.91 -3.77 -12.73
CA PRO A 148 -1.61 -3.14 -12.87
C PRO A 148 -1.72 -1.63 -13.13
N LYS A 149 -0.77 -0.84 -12.61
CA LYS A 149 -0.63 0.61 -12.89
C LYS A 149 -1.85 1.46 -12.50
N SER A 150 -2.51 1.14 -11.39
CA SER A 150 -3.62 1.94 -10.84
C SER A 150 -3.26 2.51 -9.45
N PRO A 151 -2.33 3.48 -9.36
CA PRO A 151 -1.97 4.10 -8.09
C PRO A 151 -3.13 4.93 -7.51
N ASP A 152 -3.92 5.61 -8.35
CA ASP A 152 -5.10 6.43 -7.98
C ASP A 152 -6.14 5.68 -7.14
N MET A 153 -6.14 4.36 -7.26
CA MET A 153 -7.06 3.48 -6.55
C MET A 153 -6.53 3.06 -5.18
N ASN A 154 -5.23 3.25 -4.91
CA ASN A 154 -4.58 2.74 -3.72
C ASN A 154 -4.60 3.79 -2.60
N ILE A 155 -5.55 3.67 -1.67
CA ILE A 155 -5.71 4.58 -0.54
C ILE A 155 -4.47 4.68 0.36
N ILE A 156 -3.54 3.72 0.31
CA ILE A 156 -2.30 3.79 1.09
C ILE A 156 -1.46 5.00 0.66
N GLU A 157 -1.53 5.42 -0.60
CA GLU A 157 -0.79 6.59 -1.09
C GLU A 157 -1.27 7.87 -0.40
N ASP A 158 -2.59 8.02 -0.24
CA ASP A 158 -3.17 9.17 0.49
C ASP A 158 -2.85 9.10 1.98
N THR A 159 -2.85 7.90 2.57
CA THR A 159 -2.41 7.70 3.96
C THR A 159 -0.95 8.12 4.13
N TRP A 160 -0.08 7.75 3.19
CA TRP A 160 1.33 8.11 3.22
C TRP A 160 1.56 9.61 3.04
N ASP A 161 0.84 10.25 2.10
CA ASP A 161 0.93 11.69 1.91
C ASP A 161 0.54 12.44 3.20
N ALA A 162 -0.57 12.05 3.82
CA ALA A 162 -1.00 12.61 5.11
C ALA A 162 0.04 12.38 6.22
N LEU A 163 0.57 11.16 6.33
CA LEU A 163 1.58 10.80 7.33
C LEU A 163 2.86 11.64 7.16
N LEU A 164 3.31 11.80 5.92
CA LEU A 164 4.47 12.59 5.60
C LEU A 164 4.28 14.06 6.01
N HIS A 165 3.14 14.65 5.69
CA HIS A 165 2.83 16.02 6.07
C HIS A 165 2.88 16.22 7.59
N VAL A 166 2.48 15.22 8.38
CA VAL A 166 2.61 15.25 9.85
C VAL A 166 4.08 15.19 10.27
N VAL A 167 4.85 14.23 9.72
CA VAL A 167 6.27 14.07 10.05
C VAL A 167 7.10 15.30 9.69
N GLN A 168 6.83 15.93 8.54
CA GLN A 168 7.51 17.16 8.09
C GLN A 168 7.28 18.35 9.03
N LYS A 169 6.13 18.39 9.71
CA LYS A 169 5.78 19.48 10.65
C LYS A 169 6.29 19.24 12.07
N ARG A 170 6.90 18.08 12.36
CA ARG A 170 7.43 17.78 13.70
C ARG A 170 8.56 18.75 14.07
N SER A 171 8.62 19.08 15.35
CA SER A 171 9.63 19.94 15.94
C SER A 171 10.23 19.27 17.19
N PRO A 172 11.54 18.93 17.19
CA PRO A 172 12.48 19.08 16.08
C PRO A 172 12.18 18.13 14.90
N PRO A 173 12.62 18.46 13.68
CA PRO A 173 12.50 17.56 12.53
C PRO A 173 13.38 16.32 12.73
N PRO A 174 13.02 15.15 12.14
CA PRO A 174 13.85 13.95 12.20
C PRO A 174 15.23 14.19 11.58
N ARG A 175 16.29 13.75 12.27
CA ARG A 175 17.69 14.01 11.86
C ARG A 175 18.45 12.77 11.38
N THR A 176 17.91 11.60 11.66
CA THR A 176 18.48 10.30 11.29
C THR A 176 17.40 9.41 10.68
N SER A 177 17.81 8.35 9.99
CA SER A 177 16.87 7.33 9.49
C SER A 177 16.09 6.65 10.62
N MET A 178 16.69 6.54 11.81
CA MET A 178 16.00 6.01 12.99
C MET A 178 15.00 7.02 13.55
N ASP A 179 15.34 8.31 13.62
CA ASP A 179 14.38 9.34 14.04
C ASP A 179 13.20 9.40 13.07
N LEU A 180 13.45 9.24 11.76
CA LEU A 180 12.39 9.17 10.75
C LEU A 180 11.50 7.95 11.01
N LEU A 181 12.07 6.76 11.22
CA LEU A 181 11.29 5.57 11.51
C LEU A 181 10.40 5.78 12.74
N THR A 182 10.98 6.26 13.85
CA THR A 182 10.22 6.55 15.07
C THR A 182 9.10 7.54 14.79
N ALA A 183 9.39 8.62 14.04
CA ALA A 183 8.38 9.62 13.71
C ALA A 183 7.24 9.06 12.83
N LEU A 184 7.56 8.17 11.90
CA LEU A 184 6.57 7.47 11.09
C LEU A 184 5.74 6.51 11.94
N GLN A 185 6.36 5.73 12.82
CA GLN A 185 5.68 4.77 13.70
C GLN A 185 4.73 5.46 14.68
N ASP A 186 5.17 6.54 15.32
CA ASP A 186 4.35 7.34 16.22
C ASP A 186 3.14 7.92 15.46
N SER A 187 3.38 8.57 14.31
CA SER A 187 2.32 9.20 13.52
C SER A 187 1.36 8.17 12.91
N TRP A 188 1.85 6.96 12.65
CA TRP A 188 1.06 5.84 12.15
C TRP A 188 0.14 5.27 13.23
N CYS A 189 0.64 5.18 14.47
CA CYS A 189 -0.13 4.76 15.64
C CYS A 189 -1.22 5.78 16.01
N GLU A 190 -0.93 7.07 15.90
CA GLU A 190 -1.86 8.17 16.19
C GLU A 190 -2.76 8.54 15.00
N PHE A 191 -2.67 7.79 13.89
CA PHE A 191 -3.36 8.17 12.68
C PHE A 191 -4.88 8.10 12.86
N PRO A 192 -5.63 9.18 12.53
CA PRO A 192 -7.06 9.24 12.87
C PRO A 192 -7.88 8.15 12.16
N PRO A 193 -8.60 7.28 12.88
CA PRO A 193 -9.41 6.22 12.26
C PRO A 193 -10.43 6.78 11.26
N GLY A 194 -11.06 7.92 11.57
CA GLY A 194 -12.04 8.56 10.68
C GLY A 194 -11.46 8.98 9.31
N TYR A 195 -10.16 9.27 9.22
CA TYR A 195 -9.52 9.55 7.93
C TYR A 195 -9.41 8.28 7.08
N LEU A 196 -8.98 7.15 7.67
CA LEU A 196 -8.96 5.86 6.98
C LEU A 196 -10.35 5.45 6.51
N GLN A 197 -11.35 5.61 7.38
CA GLN A 197 -12.73 5.28 7.04
C GLN A 197 -13.19 6.07 5.82
N THR A 198 -12.92 7.38 5.79
CA THR A 198 -13.23 8.26 4.65
C THR A 198 -12.53 7.80 3.36
N LEU A 199 -11.23 7.45 3.45
CA LEU A 199 -10.48 6.96 2.30
C LEU A 199 -11.06 5.66 1.75
N VAL A 200 -11.32 4.71 2.62
CA VAL A 200 -11.89 3.41 2.26
C VAL A 200 -13.29 3.56 1.68
N GLU A 201 -14.15 4.38 2.30
CA GLU A 201 -15.51 4.67 1.82
C GLU A 201 -15.52 5.43 0.49
N SER A 202 -14.43 6.10 0.13
CA SER A 202 -14.28 6.73 -1.19
C SER A 202 -14.02 5.72 -2.32
N MET A 203 -13.61 4.49 -2.02
CA MET A 203 -13.19 3.49 -3.02
C MET A 203 -14.23 3.22 -4.12
N PRO A 204 -15.54 3.05 -3.83
CA PRO A 204 -16.55 2.88 -4.88
C PRO A 204 -16.57 4.04 -5.88
N HIS A 205 -16.37 5.27 -5.40
CA HIS A 205 -16.30 6.46 -6.27
C HIS A 205 -15.01 6.51 -7.08
N ARG A 206 -13.88 6.06 -6.52
CA ARG A 206 -12.61 5.91 -7.26
C ARG A 206 -12.75 4.89 -8.37
N PHE A 207 -13.32 3.71 -8.08
CA PHE A 207 -13.58 2.66 -9.07
C PHE A 207 -14.50 3.17 -10.18
N ALA A 208 -15.59 3.85 -9.84
CA ALA A 208 -16.47 4.48 -10.82
C ALA A 208 -15.78 5.54 -11.67
N SER A 209 -14.77 6.23 -11.14
CA SER A 209 -13.97 7.22 -11.88
C SER A 209 -12.98 6.56 -12.83
N LEU A 210 -12.27 5.53 -12.37
CA LEU A 210 -11.36 4.73 -13.20
C LEU A 210 -12.09 4.07 -14.38
N LEU A 211 -13.29 3.53 -14.11
CA LEU A 211 -14.18 2.98 -15.14
C LEU A 211 -14.55 4.01 -16.20
N ARG A 212 -14.97 5.20 -15.77
CA ARG A 212 -15.29 6.32 -16.68
C ARG A 212 -14.07 6.75 -17.49
N ALA A 213 -12.88 6.73 -16.89
CA ALA A 213 -11.62 7.01 -17.55
C ALA A 213 -11.10 5.85 -18.42
N ARG A 214 -11.80 4.70 -18.46
CA ARG A 214 -11.37 3.48 -19.17
C ARG A 214 -9.95 3.03 -18.82
N GLY A 215 -9.62 3.09 -17.53
CA GLY A 215 -8.28 2.80 -17.02
C GLY A 215 -7.26 3.92 -17.20
N GLY A 216 -7.69 5.10 -17.69
CA GLY A 216 -6.87 6.31 -17.70
C GLY A 216 -6.79 7.00 -16.32
N PRO A 217 -5.93 8.02 -16.18
CA PRO A 217 -5.77 8.77 -14.93
C PRO A 217 -7.07 9.37 -14.42
N THR A 218 -7.21 9.40 -13.11
CA THR A 218 -8.37 9.99 -12.43
C THR A 218 -7.97 11.25 -11.66
N ARG A 219 -8.92 11.84 -10.93
CA ARG A 219 -8.67 13.00 -10.05
C ARG A 219 -8.06 12.62 -8.69
N TYR A 220 -8.03 11.31 -8.42
CA TYR A 220 -7.49 10.73 -7.19
C TYR A 220 -6.03 10.36 -7.43
#